data_AF-A0A328RQ42-F1
#
_entry.id   AF-A0A328RQ42-F1
#
_cell.length_a   1.000
_cell.length_b   1.000
_cell.length_c   1.000
_cell.angle_alpha   90.00
_cell.angle_beta   90.00
_cell.angle_gamma   90.00
#
_symmetry.space_group_name_H-M   'P 1'
#
loop_
_entity.id
_entity.type
_entity.pdbx_description
1 polymer ?
#
loop_
_entity_poly.entity_id
_entity_poly.type
_entity_poly.pdbx_seq_one_letter_code
_entity_poly.pdbx_strand_id
1 'polypeptide(L)'
;MNIVNDWDQDYIDNLREFDKNIKESSVTLNYDFITEHYFEMYEVALNAGTIMPYRFNTIGLAYKGHDHDRPTKFKNFDPKVKERLENAYKKRTELQFKFADPNSDQKARYDEFLDKEIYDFIEEFPQFRDIIYHDDDEKQE
;
A
#
# COMPACT_ATOMS: atom_id res chain seq x y z
N MET A 1 -13.14 2.92 -23.43
CA MET A 1 -11.75 2.46 -23.18
C MET A 1 -11.83 1.36 -22.16
N ASN A 2 -11.42 0.13 -22.51
CA ASN A 2 -11.33 -0.96 -21.55
C ASN A 2 -10.11 -0.71 -20.67
N ILE A 3 -10.32 -0.31 -19.43
CA ILE A 3 -9.30 0.03 -18.42
C ILE A 3 -8.54 -1.24 -17.93
N VAL A 4 -8.96 -2.43 -18.38
CA VAL A 4 -8.49 -3.74 -17.88
C VAL A 4 -7.06 -4.11 -18.35
N ASN A 5 -6.47 -3.40 -19.31
CA ASN A 5 -5.20 -3.81 -19.94
C ASN A 5 -3.92 -3.11 -19.43
N ASP A 6 -4.04 -2.15 -18.51
CA ASP A 6 -2.86 -1.39 -18.05
C ASP A 6 -2.16 -2.03 -16.85
N TRP A 7 -2.66 -3.16 -16.34
CA TRP A 7 -2.13 -3.85 -15.17
C TRP A 7 -1.61 -5.25 -15.54
N ASP A 8 -0.42 -5.59 -15.03
CA ASP A 8 0.18 -6.91 -15.14
C ASP A 8 -0.50 -7.88 -14.17
N GLN A 9 -1.53 -8.56 -14.66
CA GLN A 9 -2.30 -9.49 -13.83
C GLN A 9 -1.48 -10.66 -13.32
N ASP A 10 -0.54 -11.19 -14.11
CA ASP A 10 0.35 -12.26 -13.67
C ASP A 10 1.21 -11.81 -12.48
N TYR A 11 1.64 -10.54 -12.48
CA TYR A 11 2.39 -9.98 -11.35
C TYR A 11 1.51 -9.82 -10.11
N ILE A 12 0.28 -9.32 -10.27
CA ILE A 12 -0.68 -9.15 -9.17
C ILE A 12 -1.04 -10.51 -8.56
N ASP A 13 -1.29 -11.53 -9.37
CA ASP A 13 -1.57 -12.89 -8.89
C ASP A 13 -0.37 -13.50 -8.15
N ASN A 14 0.85 -13.22 -8.60
CA ASN A 14 2.06 -13.63 -7.87
C ASN A 14 2.18 -12.93 -6.51
N LEU A 15 1.85 -11.64 -6.41
CA LEU A 15 1.81 -10.93 -5.13
C LEU A 15 0.74 -11.53 -4.20
N ARG A 16 -0.46 -11.78 -4.74
CA ARG A 16 -1.57 -12.41 -4.03
C ARG A 16 -1.16 -13.77 -3.45
N GLU A 17 -0.47 -14.58 -4.24
CA GLU A 17 0.02 -15.88 -3.79
C GLU A 17 1.17 -15.76 -2.77
N PHE A 18 2.07 -14.79 -2.95
CA PHE A 18 3.12 -14.52 -1.97
C PHE A 18 2.53 -14.15 -0.59
N ASP A 19 1.53 -13.28 -0.57
CA ASP A 19 0.92 -12.81 0.68
C ASP A 19 0.19 -13.92 1.45
N LYS A 20 -0.44 -14.89 0.76
CA LYS A 20 -1.01 -16.10 1.41
C LYS A 20 0.02 -16.92 2.19
N ASN A 21 1.29 -16.81 1.81
CA ASN A 21 2.39 -17.56 2.42
C ASN A 21 3.06 -16.80 3.58
N ILE A 22 2.63 -15.57 3.90
CA ILE A 22 3.09 -14.79 5.05
C ILE A 22 2.36 -15.28 6.30
N LYS A 23 2.94 -16.27 6.98
CA LYS A 23 2.35 -16.94 8.16
C LYS A 23 2.03 -16.02 9.34
N GLU A 24 2.64 -14.84 9.39
CA GLU A 24 2.54 -13.91 10.52
C GLU A 24 1.75 -12.64 10.19
N SER A 25 1.29 -12.49 8.94
CA SER A 25 0.37 -11.39 8.60
C SER A 25 -1.02 -11.72 9.12
N SER A 26 -1.59 -10.76 9.83
CA SER A 26 -2.98 -10.72 10.28
C SER A 26 -3.93 -10.12 9.24
N VAL A 27 -3.41 -9.70 8.08
CA VAL A 27 -4.14 -8.94 7.08
C VAL A 27 -4.20 -9.70 5.75
N THR A 28 -5.42 -10.04 5.33
CA THR A 28 -5.70 -10.53 3.99
C THR A 28 -6.09 -9.36 3.08
N LEU A 29 -5.24 -9.05 2.10
CA LEU A 29 -5.44 -7.91 1.19
C LEU A 29 -6.42 -8.21 0.05
N ASN A 30 -7.32 -7.27 -0.20
CA ASN A 30 -8.17 -7.22 -1.38
C ASN A 30 -7.43 -6.56 -2.55
N TYR A 31 -6.64 -7.37 -3.27
CA TYR A 31 -5.85 -6.90 -4.40
C TYR A 31 -6.66 -6.27 -5.53
N ASP A 32 -7.91 -6.71 -5.73
CA ASP A 32 -8.76 -6.16 -6.79
C ASP A 32 -9.15 -4.72 -6.45
N PHE A 33 -9.60 -4.49 -5.21
CA PHE A 33 -9.89 -3.15 -4.71
C PHE A 33 -8.64 -2.26 -4.72
N ILE A 34 -7.50 -2.77 -4.24
CA ILE A 34 -6.26 -2.00 -4.20
C ILE A 34 -5.82 -1.59 -5.61
N THR A 35 -5.93 -2.49 -6.58
CA THR A 35 -5.55 -2.22 -7.98
C THR A 35 -6.50 -1.21 -8.63
N GLU A 36 -7.81 -1.34 -8.40
CA GLU A 36 -8.84 -0.42 -8.90
C GLU A 36 -8.61 1.01 -8.38
N HIS A 37 -8.30 1.15 -7.08
CA HIS A 37 -8.17 2.44 -6.40
C HIS A 37 -6.72 2.92 -6.25
N TYR A 38 -5.72 2.22 -6.81
CA TYR A 38 -4.30 2.45 -6.54
C TYR A 38 -3.89 3.93 -6.67
N PHE A 39 -4.23 4.54 -7.81
CA PHE A 39 -3.86 5.92 -8.10
C PHE A 39 -4.65 6.93 -7.27
N GLU A 40 -5.89 6.63 -6.92
CA GLU A 40 -6.69 7.46 -6.03
C GLU A 40 -6.07 7.50 -4.63
N MET A 41 -5.71 6.32 -4.10
CA MET A 41 -5.02 6.19 -2.82
C MET A 41 -3.67 6.92 -2.84
N TYR A 42 -2.90 6.76 -3.92
CA TYR A 42 -1.61 7.44 -4.09
C TYR A 42 -1.76 8.97 -4.09
N GLU A 43 -2.77 9.50 -4.79
CA GLU A 43 -3.05 10.94 -4.82
C GLU A 43 -3.49 11.46 -3.46
N VAL A 44 -4.40 10.75 -2.77
CA VAL A 44 -4.89 11.13 -1.43
C VAL A 44 -3.74 11.13 -0.42
N ALA A 45 -2.91 10.09 -0.42
CA ALA A 45 -1.75 9.99 0.47
C ALA A 45 -0.79 11.17 0.29
N LEU A 46 -0.41 11.47 -0.96
CA LEU A 46 0.51 12.57 -1.24
C LEU A 46 -0.07 13.94 -0.89
N ASN A 47 -1.35 14.16 -1.18
CA ASN A 47 -2.03 15.41 -0.84
C ASN A 47 -2.20 15.60 0.68
N ALA A 48 -2.24 14.52 1.45
CA ALA A 48 -2.24 14.55 2.91
C ALA A 48 -0.84 14.67 3.52
N GLY A 49 0.22 14.58 2.71
CA GLY A 49 1.61 14.59 3.17
C GLY A 49 2.02 13.30 3.87
N THR A 50 1.47 12.17 3.43
CA THR A 50 1.82 10.83 3.89
C THR A 50 2.20 9.95 2.71
N ILE A 51 2.49 8.67 2.96
CA ILE A 51 3.01 7.72 1.97
C ILE A 51 2.14 6.47 1.93
N MET A 52 1.98 5.90 0.73
CA MET A 52 1.32 4.60 0.56
C MET A 52 2.02 3.51 1.40
N PRO A 53 1.27 2.60 2.04
CA PRO A 53 1.83 1.42 2.70
C PRO A 53 2.79 0.66 1.80
N TYR A 54 3.85 0.11 2.38
CA TYR A 54 4.92 -0.51 1.61
C TYR A 54 4.43 -1.68 0.74
N ARG A 55 3.50 -2.51 1.26
CA ARG A 55 2.86 -3.61 0.53
C ARG A 55 2.06 -3.15 -0.71
N PHE A 56 1.64 -1.89 -0.78
CA PHE A 56 0.93 -1.38 -1.97
C PHE A 56 1.88 -0.84 -3.02
N ASN A 57 3.07 -0.36 -2.63
CA ASN A 57 4.06 0.14 -3.59
C ASN A 57 4.50 -0.93 -4.58
N THR A 58 4.51 -2.21 -4.18
CA THR A 58 4.82 -3.33 -5.08
C THR A 58 3.72 -3.52 -6.13
N ILE A 59 2.45 -3.27 -5.80
CA ILE A 59 1.34 -3.32 -6.77
C ILE A 59 1.52 -2.25 -7.85
N GLY A 60 2.04 -1.06 -7.50
CA GLY A 60 2.39 -0.03 -8.47
C GLY A 60 3.37 -0.49 -9.56
N LEU A 61 4.25 -1.46 -9.27
CA LEU A 61 5.17 -2.05 -10.26
C LEU A 61 4.45 -2.90 -11.32
N ALA A 62 3.23 -3.37 -11.02
CA ALA A 62 2.40 -4.09 -11.99
C ALA A 62 1.77 -3.16 -13.03
N TYR A 63 1.78 -1.84 -12.83
CA TYR A 63 1.21 -0.91 -13.79
C TYR A 63 2.11 -0.77 -15.02
N LYS A 64 1.55 -1.08 -16.20
CA LYS A 64 2.19 -0.99 -17.53
C LYS A 64 1.68 0.19 -18.35
N GLY A 65 0.66 0.90 -17.87
CA GLY A 65 0.14 2.09 -18.56
C GLY A 65 1.11 3.27 -18.50
N HIS A 66 0.79 4.34 -19.23
CA HIS A 66 1.57 5.57 -19.19
C HIS A 66 1.14 6.42 -17.99
N ASP A 67 1.96 6.45 -16.94
CA ASP A 67 1.72 7.26 -15.73
C ASP A 67 1.50 8.75 -16.04
N HIS A 68 2.16 9.26 -17.08
CA HIS A 68 2.06 10.65 -17.52
C HIS A 68 0.71 11.01 -18.16
N ASP A 69 -0.07 10.01 -18.59
CA ASP A 69 -1.38 10.23 -19.20
C ASP A 69 -2.49 10.41 -18.16
N ARG A 70 -2.20 10.14 -16.88
CA ARG A 70 -3.13 10.37 -15.78
C ARG A 70 -3.01 11.81 -15.29
N PRO A 71 -4.07 12.63 -15.37
CA PRO A 71 -4.07 13.97 -14.81
C PRO A 71 -4.04 13.87 -13.28
N THR A 72 -2.84 13.84 -12.71
CA THR A 72 -2.62 13.82 -11.26
C THR A 72 -2.93 15.20 -10.69
N LYS A 73 -3.82 15.27 -9.68
CA LYS A 73 -4.21 16.54 -9.05
C LYS A 73 -3.44 16.73 -7.75
N PHE A 74 -2.12 16.73 -7.84
CA PHE A 74 -1.26 17.03 -6.70
C PHE A 74 -1.44 18.50 -6.28
N LYS A 75 -1.74 18.72 -5.01
CA LYS A 75 -1.83 20.03 -4.36
C LYS A 75 -0.54 20.36 -3.59
N ASN A 76 0.60 19.85 -4.07
CA ASN A 76 1.84 19.69 -3.28
C ASN A 76 2.71 20.96 -3.20
N PHE A 77 2.10 22.14 -3.16
CA PHE A 77 2.80 23.42 -2.92
C PHE A 77 2.67 23.91 -1.47
N ASP A 78 1.93 23.20 -0.62
CA ASP A 78 1.82 23.52 0.81
C ASP A 78 3.09 23.05 1.56
N PRO A 79 3.86 23.96 2.19
CA PRO A 79 5.04 23.61 2.99
C PRO A 79 4.76 22.59 4.10
N LYS A 80 3.56 22.60 4.70
CA LYS A 80 3.20 21.66 5.78
C LYS A 80 3.01 20.25 5.23
N VAL A 81 2.41 20.11 4.05
CA VAL A 81 2.25 18.83 3.35
C VAL A 81 3.63 18.26 3.03
N LYS A 82 4.54 19.11 2.53
CA LYS A 82 5.93 18.72 2.24
C LYS A 82 6.68 18.26 3.48
N GLU A 83 6.61 19.02 4.57
CA GLU A 83 7.28 18.66 5.84
C GLU A 83 6.74 17.34 6.41
N ARG A 84 5.42 17.13 6.38
CA ARG A 84 4.81 15.87 6.83
C ARG A 84 5.28 14.69 5.97
N LEU A 85 5.36 14.89 4.66
CA LEU A 85 5.81 13.86 3.71
C LEU A 85 7.27 13.46 3.95
N GLU A 86 8.15 14.44 4.13
CA GLU A 86 9.58 14.20 4.45
C GLU A 86 9.72 13.41 5.76
N ASN A 87 8.94 13.76 6.78
CA ASN A 87 8.92 13.04 8.06
C ASN A 87 8.39 11.61 7.92
N ALA A 88 7.38 11.38 7.09
CA ALA A 88 6.84 10.05 6.82
C ALA A 88 7.89 9.14 6.17
N TYR A 89 8.59 9.61 5.12
CA TYR A 89 9.67 8.87 4.48
C TYR A 89 10.84 8.59 5.42
N LYS A 90 11.23 9.57 6.24
CA LYS A 90 12.29 9.40 7.24
C LYS A 90 11.93 8.32 8.26
N LYS A 91 10.71 8.36 8.82
CA LYS A 91 10.23 7.36 9.77
C LYS A 91 10.23 5.95 9.18
N ARG A 92 9.76 5.79 7.93
CA ARG A 92 9.81 4.50 7.22
C ARG A 92 11.25 4.00 7.06
N THR A 93 12.16 4.88 6.65
CA THR A 93 13.58 4.55 6.44
C THR A 93 14.24 4.09 7.74
N GLU A 94 14.01 4.80 8.85
CA GLU A 94 14.51 4.43 10.18
C GLU A 94 14.02 3.04 10.62
N LEU A 95 12.74 2.74 10.37
CA LEU A 95 12.14 1.44 10.69
C LEU A 95 12.71 0.33 9.81
N GLN A 96 12.87 0.55 8.51
CA GLN A 96 13.50 -0.42 7.60
C GLN A 96 14.93 -0.77 8.06
N PHE A 97 15.75 0.21 8.46
CA PHE A 97 17.08 -0.06 9.00
C PHE A 97 17.03 -0.83 10.31
N LYS A 98 16.10 -0.48 11.20
CA LYS A 98 15.92 -1.17 12.49
C LYS A 98 15.56 -2.65 12.29
N PHE A 99 14.72 -2.95 11.31
CA PHE A 99 14.32 -4.33 11.00
C PHE A 99 15.33 -5.06 10.11
N ALA A 100 16.33 -4.38 9.53
CA ALA A 100 17.44 -4.99 8.81
C ALA A 100 18.62 -5.41 9.72
N ASP A 101 18.56 -5.17 11.04
CA ASP A 101 19.56 -5.64 12.02
C ASP A 101 19.47 -7.15 12.32
N PRO A 102 20.46 -7.97 11.89
CA PRO A 102 20.45 -9.44 11.98
C PRO A 102 20.38 -10.01 13.41
N ASN A 103 20.47 -9.16 14.43
CA ASN A 103 20.38 -9.56 15.84
C ASN A 103 18.98 -9.39 16.45
N SER A 104 17.98 -8.97 15.68
CA SER A 104 16.59 -8.85 16.16
C SER A 104 15.70 -10.01 15.69
N ASP A 105 14.56 -10.21 16.34
CA ASP A 105 13.50 -11.11 15.87
C ASP A 105 12.81 -10.47 14.66
N GLN A 106 13.56 -10.44 13.54
CA GLN A 106 13.37 -9.47 12.46
C GLN A 106 12.10 -9.70 11.67
N LYS A 107 11.77 -10.97 11.40
CA LYS A 107 10.73 -11.30 10.43
C LYS A 107 9.34 -10.99 10.98
N ALA A 108 9.04 -11.49 12.18
CA ALA A 108 7.78 -11.25 12.86
C ALA A 108 7.47 -9.75 13.01
N ARG A 109 8.46 -9.00 13.48
CA ARG A 109 8.32 -7.56 13.72
C ARG A 109 8.24 -6.74 12.44
N TYR A 110 8.87 -7.22 11.37
CA TYR A 110 8.76 -6.61 10.06
C TYR A 110 7.38 -6.85 9.45
N ASP A 111 6.84 -8.07 9.58
CA ASP A 111 5.50 -8.41 9.11
C ASP A 111 4.43 -7.64 9.93
N GLU A 112 4.56 -7.55 11.27
CA GLU A 112 3.73 -6.69 12.12
C GLU A 112 3.80 -5.20 11.71
N PHE A 113 4.99 -4.72 11.33
CA PHE A 113 5.15 -3.34 10.85
C PHE A 113 4.42 -3.11 9.53
N LEU A 114 4.49 -4.05 8.59
CA LEU A 114 3.79 -3.95 7.31
C LEU A 114 2.27 -3.94 7.49
N ASP A 115 1.75 -4.80 8.37
CA ASP A 115 0.33 -4.81 8.73
C ASP A 115 -0.08 -3.49 9.40
N LYS A 116 0.76 -2.98 10.31
CA LYS A 116 0.51 -1.70 10.97
C LYS A 116 0.43 -0.55 9.96
N GLU A 117 1.30 -0.50 8.95
CA GLU A 117 1.20 0.54 7.92
C GLU A 117 -0.15 0.51 7.19
N ILE A 118 -0.70 -0.68 6.96
CA ILE A 118 -2.01 -0.85 6.32
C ILE A 118 -3.13 -0.35 7.24
N TYR A 119 -3.13 -0.76 8.52
CA TYR A 119 -4.12 -0.31 9.49
C TYR A 119 -4.07 1.21 9.73
N ASP A 120 -2.88 1.78 9.90
CA ASP A 120 -2.68 3.22 10.06
C ASP A 120 -3.22 3.99 8.84
N PHE A 121 -3.02 3.45 7.64
CA PHE A 121 -3.53 4.04 6.41
C PHE A 121 -5.06 4.03 6.35
N ILE A 122 -5.70 2.93 6.74
CA ILE A 122 -7.17 2.81 6.79
C ILE A 122 -7.75 3.70 7.89
N GLU A 123 -7.07 3.84 9.02
CA GLU A 123 -7.47 4.77 10.08
C GLU A 123 -7.45 6.23 9.60
N GLU A 124 -6.40 6.61 8.84
CA GLU A 124 -6.30 7.95 8.26
C GLU A 124 -7.28 8.16 7.08
N PHE A 125 -7.55 7.12 6.29
CA PHE A 125 -8.38 7.16 5.10
C PHE A 125 -9.46 6.05 5.12
N PRO A 126 -10.51 6.20 5.95
CA PRO A 126 -11.51 5.16 6.18
C PRO A 126 -12.34 4.81 4.95
N GLN A 127 -12.34 5.65 3.90
CA GLN A 127 -12.96 5.33 2.61
C GLN A 127 -12.30 4.14 1.90
N PHE A 128 -11.07 3.76 2.28
CA PHE A 128 -10.35 2.62 1.73
C PHE A 128 -10.34 1.40 2.65
N ARG A 129 -11.28 1.29 3.59
CA ARG A 129 -11.35 0.14 4.51
C ARG A 129 -11.42 -1.23 3.81
N ASP A 130 -12.00 -1.28 2.61
CA ASP A 130 -12.20 -2.49 1.81
C ASP A 130 -10.88 -3.02 1.20
N ILE A 131 -9.75 -2.37 1.48
CA ILE A 131 -8.37 -2.88 1.26
C ILE A 131 -8.15 -4.22 1.95
N ILE A 132 -8.77 -4.44 3.12
CA ILE A 132 -8.65 -5.68 3.89
C ILE A 132 -9.96 -6.46 3.74
N TYR A 133 -9.87 -7.74 3.40
CA TYR A 133 -11.04 -8.62 3.51
C TYR A 133 -11.42 -8.79 4.98
N HIS A 134 -12.70 -8.61 5.29
CA HIS A 134 -13.20 -8.93 6.62
C HIS A 134 -13.65 -10.40 6.64
N ASP A 135 -13.47 -11.10 7.76
CA ASP A 135 -13.81 -12.53 7.92
C ASP A 135 -15.27 -12.91 7.54
N ASP A 136 -16.15 -11.93 7.34
CA ASP A 136 -17.52 -12.12 6.88
C ASP A 136 -17.69 -12.14 5.33
N ASP A 137 -16.65 -11.78 4.58
CA ASP A 137 -16.66 -11.76 3.11
C ASP A 137 -16.47 -13.17 2.49
N GLU A 138 -15.89 -14.12 3.23
CA GLU A 138 -15.70 -15.52 2.79
C GLU A 138 -16.98 -16.38 2.84
N LYS A 139 -18.12 -15.85 3.34
CA LYS A 139 -19.39 -16.61 3.42
C LYS A 139 -20.24 -16.55 2.14
N GLN A 140 -19.71 -16.04 1.04
CA GLN A 140 -20.44 -15.90 -0.24
C GLN A 140 -19.71 -16.54 -1.43
N GLU A 141 -19.24 -17.77 -1.28
CA GLU A 141 -19.02 -18.69 -2.41
C GLU A 141 -19.87 -19.97 -2.29
#